data_AF-D2J8Q8-F1
#
_entry.id   AF-D2J8Q8-F1
#
_cell.length_a   1.000
_cell.length_b   1.000
_cell.length_c   1.000
_cell.angle_alpha   90.00
_cell.angle_beta   90.00
_cell.angle_gamma   90.00
#
_symmetry.space_group_name_H-M   'P 1'
#
loop_
_entity.id
_entity.type
_entity.pdbx_description
1 polymer ?
#
loop_
_entity_poly.entity_id
_entity_poly.type
_entity_poly.pdbx_seq_one_letter_code
_entity_poly.pdbx_strand_id
1 'polypeptide(L)'
;MEFEKIDISLSISREDNGTSLVFNTPLELTINLSDEDVKDIQKLYNEIFDYVVQYKKLPQFNLNDSKNDLFHEVSMDIIKSLNNEIDNSKKDFERIIELL
;
A
#
# COMPACT_ATOMS: atom_id res chain seq x y z
N MET A 1 -11.40 15.86 10.86
CA MET A 1 -10.07 15.68 11.50
C MET A 1 -8.98 15.84 10.43
N GLU A 2 -7.82 16.42 10.71
CA GLU A 2 -6.73 16.45 9.72
C GLU A 2 -5.76 15.29 9.98
N PHE A 3 -5.66 14.37 9.02
CA PHE A 3 -4.70 13.28 9.09
C PHE A 3 -3.30 13.77 8.73
N GLU A 4 -2.31 13.41 9.54
CA GLU A 4 -0.90 13.47 9.16
C GLU A 4 -0.64 12.44 8.04
N LYS A 5 0.03 12.86 6.96
CA LYS A 5 0.47 11.93 5.91
C LYS A 5 1.84 11.35 6.27
N ILE A 6 2.05 10.08 5.96
CA ILE A 6 3.35 9.42 6.12
C ILE A 6 3.75 8.74 4.81
N ASP A 7 4.95 9.04 4.33
CA ASP A 7 5.49 8.39 3.15
C ASP A 7 5.99 6.98 3.52
N ILE A 8 5.46 5.98 2.82
CA ILE A 8 5.90 4.60 2.93
C ILE A 8 6.54 4.22 1.61
N SER A 9 7.82 3.87 1.66
CA SER A 9 8.57 3.43 0.49
C SER A 9 8.24 1.97 0.18
N LEU A 10 8.05 1.67 -1.10
CA LEU A 10 7.93 0.30 -1.61
C LEU A 10 9.16 -0.04 -2.43
N SER A 11 9.48 -1.33 -2.51
CA SER A 11 10.54 -1.84 -3.39
C SER A 11 10.06 -3.09 -4.12
N ILE A 12 10.73 -3.43 -5.23
CA ILE A 12 10.39 -4.64 -5.99
C ILE A 12 11.51 -5.66 -5.77
N SER A 13 11.19 -6.77 -5.11
CA SER A 13 12.09 -7.93 -5.04
C SER A 13 11.91 -8.76 -6.30
N ARG A 14 13.00 -8.96 -7.05
CA ARG A 14 13.02 -9.77 -8.28
C ARG A 14 13.93 -10.97 -8.03
N GLU A 15 13.34 -12.11 -7.75
CA GLU A 15 14.02 -13.37 -7.43
C GLU A 15 13.72 -14.44 -8.50
N ASP A 16 14.51 -15.52 -8.54
CA ASP A 16 14.37 -16.58 -9.55
C ASP A 16 13.00 -17.28 -9.52
N ASN A 17 12.31 -17.23 -8.38
CA ASN A 17 11.00 -17.84 -8.13
C ASN A 17 9.83 -16.86 -8.26
N GLY A 18 10.06 -15.59 -8.59
CA GLY A 18 8.99 -14.62 -8.75
C GLY A 18 9.42 -13.17 -8.49
N THR A 19 8.51 -12.26 -8.81
CA THR A 19 8.65 -10.84 -8.53
C THR A 19 7.58 -10.39 -7.55
N SER A 20 7.98 -9.65 -6.52
CA SER A 20 7.11 -9.20 -5.44
C SER A 20 7.27 -7.72 -5.16
N LEU A 21 6.15 -7.06 -4.84
CA LEU A 21 6.10 -5.69 -4.35
C LEU A 21 6.14 -5.70 -2.81
N VAL A 22 7.18 -5.09 -2.25
CA VAL A 22 7.46 -5.09 -0.80
C VAL A 22 7.14 -3.73 -0.23
N PHE A 23 6.23 -3.69 0.74
CA PHE A 23 5.87 -2.53 1.54
C PHE A 23 6.79 -2.46 2.76
N ASN A 24 7.64 -1.43 2.82
CA ASN A 24 8.57 -1.28 3.93
C ASN A 24 7.85 -0.86 5.22
N THR A 25 8.60 -0.75 6.32
CA THR A 25 8.11 -0.25 7.61
C THR A 25 7.33 1.06 7.41
N PRO A 26 6.15 1.21 8.05
CA PRO A 26 5.59 0.38 9.12
C PRO A 26 4.63 -0.75 8.72
N LEU A 27 4.32 -0.97 7.43
CA LEU A 27 3.34 -2.01 7.05
C LEU A 27 3.95 -3.41 6.98
N GLU A 28 5.19 -3.54 6.48
CA GLU A 28 5.92 -4.82 6.40
C GLU A 28 5.15 -5.95 5.69
N LEU A 29 4.54 -5.62 4.55
CA LEU A 29 3.74 -6.52 3.72
C LEU A 29 4.43 -6.80 2.38
N THR A 30 4.08 -7.91 1.75
CA THR A 30 4.57 -8.26 0.43
C THR A 30 3.42 -8.77 -0.42
N ILE A 31 3.35 -8.32 -1.67
CA ILE A 31 2.42 -8.81 -2.67
C ILE A 31 3.22 -9.50 -3.75
N ASN A 32 2.89 -10.76 -4.04
CA ASN A 32 3.48 -11.45 -5.19
C ASN A 32 2.84 -10.94 -6.49
N LEU A 33 3.63 -10.36 -7.39
CA LEU A 33 3.17 -9.85 -8.69
C LEU A 33 3.18 -10.94 -9.78
N SER A 34 3.71 -12.12 -9.46
CA SER A 34 3.83 -13.27 -10.38
C SER A 34 2.81 -14.36 -10.08
N ASP A 35 2.02 -14.22 -9.02
CA ASP A 35 0.95 -15.14 -8.63
C ASP A 35 -0.42 -14.56 -9.01
N GLU A 36 -1.37 -15.43 -9.33
CA GLU A 36 -2.77 -15.06 -9.61
C GLU A 36 -3.62 -14.98 -8.33
N ASP A 37 -3.09 -15.40 -7.16
CA ASP A 37 -3.81 -15.30 -5.90
C ASP A 37 -3.96 -13.85 -5.42
N VAL A 38 -5.21 -13.40 -5.28
CA VAL A 38 -5.56 -12.05 -4.85
C VAL A 38 -5.68 -11.88 -3.33
N LYS A 39 -5.49 -12.95 -2.55
CA LYS A 39 -5.58 -12.89 -1.07
C LYS A 39 -4.64 -11.84 -0.47
N ASP A 40 -3.47 -11.65 -1.06
CA ASP A 40 -2.48 -10.67 -0.62
C ASP A 40 -3.01 -9.24 -0.73
N ILE A 41 -3.83 -8.96 -1.76
CA ILE A 41 -4.46 -7.65 -1.96
C ILE A 41 -5.51 -7.38 -0.88
N GLN A 42 -6.36 -8.36 -0.57
CA GLN A 42 -7.36 -8.19 0.49
C GLN A 42 -6.67 -7.95 1.84
N LYS A 43 -5.62 -8.72 2.13
CA LYS A 43 -4.82 -8.53 3.34
C LYS A 43 -4.22 -7.13 3.38
N LEU A 44 -3.67 -6.63 2.28
CA LEU A 44 -3.12 -5.27 2.19
C LEU A 44 -4.14 -4.21 2.61
N TYR A 45 -5.36 -4.25 2.08
CA TYR A 45 -6.37 -3.24 2.42
C TYR A 45 -6.77 -3.28 3.90
N ASN A 46 -6.86 -4.48 4.50
CA ASN A 46 -7.14 -4.60 5.93
C ASN A 46 -6.02 -3.98 6.77
N GLU A 47 -4.76 -4.24 6.42
CA GLU A 47 -3.61 -3.71 7.16
C GLU A 47 -3.47 -2.18 7.00
N ILE A 48 -3.77 -1.65 5.82
CA ILE A 48 -3.86 -0.19 5.60
C ILE A 48 -4.95 0.40 6.49
N PHE A 49 -6.12 -0.23 6.53
CA PHE A 49 -7.23 0.22 7.34
C PHE A 49 -6.87 0.25 8.83
N ASP A 50 -6.35 -0.87 9.34
CA ASP A 50 -5.93 -1.02 10.74
C ASP A 50 -4.86 0.01 11.09
N TYR A 51 -3.89 0.22 10.19
CA TYR A 51 -2.86 1.25 10.34
C TYR A 51 -3.47 2.66 10.48
N VAL A 52 -4.37 3.04 9.57
CA VAL A 52 -4.98 4.38 9.59
C VAL A 52 -5.79 4.59 10.87
N VAL A 53 -6.58 3.60 11.29
CA VAL A 53 -7.40 3.68 12.49
C VAL A 53 -6.55 3.74 13.76
N GLN A 54 -5.54 2.87 13.86
CA GLN A 54 -4.68 2.78 15.05
C GLN A 54 -3.78 4.01 15.22
N TYR A 55 -3.12 4.43 14.13
CA TYR A 55 -2.10 5.48 14.20
C TYR A 55 -2.61 6.86 13.82
N LYS A 56 -3.83 6.95 13.25
CA LYS A 56 -4.43 8.21 12.80
C LYS A 56 -3.55 8.94 11.78
N LYS A 57 -2.86 8.18 10.93
CA LYS A 57 -2.00 8.66 9.84
C LYS A 57 -2.43 8.05 8.51
N LEU A 58 -2.40 8.83 7.44
CA LEU A 58 -2.69 8.35 6.09
C LEU A 58 -1.38 7.97 5.40
N PRO A 59 -1.20 6.70 5.01
CA PRO A 59 -0.05 6.29 4.24
C PRO A 59 -0.10 6.88 2.82
N GLN A 60 1.05 7.32 2.33
CA GLN A 60 1.31 7.71 0.95
C GLN A 60 2.40 6.79 0.41
N PHE A 61 2.07 5.96 -0.55
CA PHE A 61 2.99 4.98 -1.11
C PHE A 61 3.83 5.56 -2.23
N ASN A 62 5.13 5.28 -2.19
CA ASN A 62 6.08 5.71 -3.20
C ASN A 62 7.00 4.55 -3.61
N LEU A 63 7.16 4.32 -4.92
CA LEU A 63 8.05 3.27 -5.42
C LEU A 63 9.51 3.73 -5.37
N ASN A 64 10.36 2.94 -4.72
CA ASN A 64 11.81 3.03 -4.82
C ASN A 64 12.31 1.88 -5.68
N ASP A 65 12.26 2.09 -7.00
CA ASP A 65 12.79 1.17 -7.99
C ASP A 65 13.52 1.94 -9.08
N SER A 66 14.71 1.47 -9.46
CA SER A 66 15.57 2.11 -10.46
C SER A 66 15.47 1.46 -11.84
N LYS A 67 14.76 0.32 -11.93
CA LYS A 67 14.52 -0.37 -13.20
C LYS A 67 13.30 0.23 -13.88
N ASN A 68 13.23 0.07 -15.20
CA ASN A 68 12.09 0.47 -16.02
C ASN A 68 11.62 -0.75 -16.82
N ASP A 69 11.09 -1.74 -16.11
CA ASP A 69 10.57 -3.00 -16.66
C ASP A 69 9.05 -3.10 -16.46
N LEU A 70 8.45 -4.19 -16.95
CA LEU A 70 7.00 -4.40 -16.81
C LEU A 70 6.55 -4.35 -15.34
N PHE A 71 7.35 -4.90 -14.43
CA PHE A 71 7.02 -4.93 -13.01
C PHE A 71 7.07 -3.53 -12.39
N HIS A 72 7.96 -2.66 -12.88
CA HIS A 72 7.96 -1.25 -12.52
C HIS A 72 6.63 -0.58 -12.86
N GLU A 73 6.20 -0.68 -14.12
CA GLU A 73 4.95 -0.06 -14.59
C GLU A 73 3.73 -0.59 -13.83
N VAL A 74 3.64 -1.92 -13.65
CA VAL A 74 2.56 -2.55 -12.88
C VAL A 74 2.57 -2.07 -11.42
N SER A 75 3.74 -1.97 -10.80
CA SER A 75 3.85 -1.50 -9.41
C SER A 75 3.44 -0.03 -9.28
N MET A 76 3.79 0.81 -10.25
CA MET A 76 3.38 2.22 -10.30
C MET A 76 1.85 2.37 -10.41
N ASP A 77 1.19 1.55 -11.23
CA ASP A 77 -0.27 1.54 -11.35
C ASP A 77 -0.94 1.08 -10.04
N ILE A 78 -0.42 0.03 -9.40
CA ILE A 78 -0.91 -0.43 -8.09
C ILE A 78 -0.78 0.67 -7.04
N ILE A 79 0.39 1.31 -6.93
CA ILE A 79 0.64 2.40 -5.98
C ILE A 79 -0.32 3.57 -6.22
N LYS A 80 -0.52 3.94 -7.49
CA LYS A 80 -1.44 5.03 -7.85
C LYS A 80 -2.87 4.69 -7.44
N SER A 81 -3.31 3.45 -7.70
CA SER A 81 -4.64 3.00 -7.28
C SER A 81 -4.80 3.04 -5.76
N LEU A 82 -3.82 2.52 -5.00
CA LEU A 82 -3.85 2.52 -3.54
C LEU A 82 -3.90 3.93 -2.97
N ASN A 83 -3.04 4.83 -3.44
CA ASN A 83 -3.02 6.22 -2.98
C ASN A 83 -4.35 6.93 -3.25
N ASN A 84 -4.95 6.71 -4.42
CA ASN A 84 -6.25 7.28 -4.75
C ASN A 84 -7.35 6.73 -3.84
N GLU A 85 -7.35 5.42 -3.58
CA GLU A 85 -8.34 4.79 -2.70
C GLU A 85 -8.24 5.33 -1.27
N ILE A 86 -7.04 5.42 -0.72
CA ILE A 86 -6.80 5.99 0.61
C ILE A 86 -7.31 7.43 0.71
N ASP A 87 -7.05 8.26 -0.31
CA ASP A 87 -7.50 9.65 -0.33
C ASP A 87 -9.03 9.75 -0.44
N ASN A 88 -9.66 8.90 -1.27
CA ASN A 88 -11.11 8.81 -1.41
C ASN A 88 -11.78 8.35 -0.11
N SER A 89 -11.18 7.38 0.59
CA SER A 89 -11.70 6.84 1.86
C SER A 89 -11.46 7.74 3.06
N LYS A 90 -10.73 8.86 2.93
CA LYS A 90 -10.38 9.77 4.03
C LYS A 90 -11.58 10.12 4.90
N LYS A 91 -12.70 10.53 4.30
CA LYS A 91 -13.91 10.91 5.05
C LYS A 91 -14.53 9.75 5.82
N ASP A 92 -14.41 8.53 5.29
CA ASP A 92 -14.95 7.35 5.96
C ASP A 92 -14.05 6.94 7.13
N PHE A 93 -12.72 7.08 7.01
CA PHE A 93 -11.82 6.93 8.14
C PHE A 93 -12.12 7.94 9.26
N GLU A 94 -12.36 9.22 8.93
CA GLU A 94 -12.74 10.23 9.92
C GLU A 94 -14.01 9.82 10.68
N ARG A 95 -15.05 9.38 9.96
CA ARG A 95 -16.31 8.91 10.55
C ARG A 95 -16.12 7.71 11.47
N ILE A 96 -15.32 6.73 11.05
CA ILE A 96 -15.06 5.52 11.84
C ILE A 96 -14.33 5.86 13.13
N ILE A 97 -13.29 6.70 13.06
CA ILE A 97 -12.51 7.10 14.23
C ILE A 97 -13.34 7.92 15.23
N GLU A 98 -14.31 8.72 14.76
CA GLU A 98 -15.24 9.44 15.63
C GLU A 98 -16.23 8.53 16.38
N LEU A 99 -16.43 7.30 15.90
CA LEU A 99 -17.31 6.30 16.51
C LEU A 99 -16.60 5.35 17.49
N LEU A 100 -15.26 5.41 17.57
CA LEU A 100 -14.42 4.62 18.47
C LEU A 100 -14.15 5.37 19.78
#